data_AF-A0A2A4CQW2-F1
#
_entry.id   AF-A0A2A4CQW2-F1
#
_cell.length_a   1.000
_cell.length_b   1.000
_cell.length_c   1.000
_cell.angle_alpha   90.00
_cell.angle_beta   90.00
_cell.angle_gamma   90.00
#
_symmetry.space_group_name_H-M   'P 1'
#
loop_
_entity.id
_entity.type
_entity.pdbx_description
1 polymer ?
#
loop_
_entity_poly.entity_id
_entity_poly.type
_entity_poly.pdbx_seq_one_letter_code
_entity_poly.pdbx_strand_id
1 'polypeptide(L)' 'MPSARQLLRQARTLKDARDNHPIARFGTPEFEAEFRESVEANNLDRTDMFGENGNGGVLACLKRWARDEVWRLWR' A
#
# COMPACT_ATOMS: atom_id res chain seq x y z
N MET A 1 -9.27 16.55 -28.39
CA MET A 1 -8.36 16.87 -27.26
C MET A 1 -9.21 17.31 -26.09
N PRO A 2 -9.08 16.71 -24.89
CA PRO A 2 -9.78 17.19 -23.71
C PRO A 2 -9.34 18.61 -23.35
N SER A 3 -10.25 19.42 -22.81
CA SER A 3 -9.90 20.75 -22.30
C SER A 3 -9.01 20.64 -21.05
N ALA A 4 -8.21 21.68 -20.78
CA ALA A 4 -7.37 21.73 -19.57
C ALA A 4 -8.18 21.53 -18.27
N ARG A 5 -9.43 22.03 -18.22
CA ARG A 5 -10.34 21.80 -17.08
C ARG A 5 -10.74 20.33 -16.93
N GLN A 6 -10.99 19.64 -18.04
CA GLN A 6 -11.31 18.20 -18.01
C GLN A 6 -10.12 17.38 -17.52
N LEU A 7 -8.90 17.72 -17.96
CA LEU A 7 -7.68 17.06 -17.49
C LEU A 7 -7.45 17.27 -15.99
N LEU A 8 -7.62 18.50 -15.49
CA LEU A 8 -7.48 18.81 -14.06
C LEU A 8 -8.52 18.06 -13.21
N ARG A 9 -9.78 17.99 -13.68
CA ARG A 9 -10.83 17.24 -12.99
C ARG A 9 -10.53 15.75 -12.97
N GLN A 10 -10.07 15.18 -14.09
CA GLN A 10 -9.67 13.77 -14.17
C GLN A 10 -8.48 13.48 -13.23
N ALA A 11 -7.46 14.34 -13.22
CA ALA A 11 -6.33 14.19 -12.32
C ALA A 11 -6.76 14.19 -10.84
N ARG A 12 -7.70 15.07 -10.47
CA ARG A 12 -8.25 15.11 -9.11
C ARG A 12 -9.03 13.84 -8.77
N THR A 13 -9.91 13.38 -9.65
CA THR A 13 -10.65 12.12 -9.45
C THR A 13 -9.72 10.91 -9.32
N LEU A 14 -8.65 10.85 -10.13
CA LEU A 14 -7.66 9.78 -10.03
C LEU A 14 -6.85 9.86 -8.74
N LYS A 15 -6.53 11.06 -8.27
CA LYS A 15 -5.88 11.27 -6.97
C LYS A 15 -6.79 10.84 -5.82
N ASP A 16 -8.05 11.24 -5.83
CA ASP A 16 -9.00 10.88 -4.78
C ASP A 16 -9.26 9.37 -4.76
N ALA A 17 -9.41 8.73 -5.94
CA ALA A 17 -9.55 7.28 -6.02
C ALA A 17 -8.28 6.53 -5.56
N ARG A 18 -7.10 7.12 -5.77
CA ARG A 18 -5.82 6.58 -5.28
C ARG A 18 -5.76 6.64 -3.76
N ASP A 19 -6.03 7.82 -3.20
CA ASP A 19 -5.89 8.08 -1.77
C ASP A 19 -6.90 7.24 -0.95
N ASN A 20 -8.03 6.84 -1.56
CA ASN A 20 -9.06 6.00 -0.95
C ASN A 20 -9.01 4.51 -1.36
N HIS A 21 -7.98 4.06 -2.10
CA HIS A 21 -7.89 2.66 -2.52
C HIS A 21 -7.54 1.75 -1.32
N PRO A 22 -8.15 0.56 -1.14
CA PRO A 22 -7.90 -0.30 0.02
C PRO A 22 -6.42 -0.62 0.27
N ILE A 23 -5.63 -0.76 -0.79
CA ILE A 23 -4.19 -1.05 -0.74
C ILE A 23 -3.36 0.14 -0.24
N ALA A 24 -3.88 1.38 -0.30
CA ALA A 24 -3.21 2.56 0.26
C ALA A 24 -3.00 2.42 1.78
N ARG A 25 -3.82 1.60 2.45
CA ARG A 25 -3.68 1.28 3.88
C ARG A 25 -2.38 0.53 4.20
N PHE A 26 -1.80 -0.23 3.27
CA PHE A 26 -0.62 -1.07 3.55
C PHE A 26 0.68 -0.32 3.86
N GLY A 27 0.70 0.99 3.62
CA GLY A 27 1.86 1.84 3.91
C GLY A 27 1.70 2.71 5.17
N THR A 28 0.60 2.60 5.92
CA THR A 28 0.35 3.49 7.07
C THR A 28 0.90 2.92 8.37
N PRO A 29 1.28 3.78 9.35
CA PRO A 29 1.75 3.31 10.66
C PRO A 29 0.75 2.41 11.38
N GLU A 30 -0.56 2.68 11.24
CA GLU A 30 -1.63 1.91 11.86
C GLU A 30 -1.69 0.49 11.29
N PHE A 31 -1.57 0.35 9.96
CA PHE A 31 -1.48 -0.96 9.33
C PHE A 31 -0.25 -1.74 9.78
N GLU A 32 0.91 -1.07 9.90
CA GLU A 32 2.12 -1.75 10.38
C GLU A 32 1.95 -2.30 11.80
N ALA A 33 1.30 -1.54 12.68
CA ALA A 33 1.00 -1.98 14.04
C ALA A 33 0.06 -3.19 14.03
N GLU A 34 -1.08 -3.09 13.33
CA GLU A 34 -2.04 -4.19 13.18
C GLU A 34 -1.40 -5.45 12.57
N PHE A 35 -0.55 -5.27 11.55
CA PHE A 35 0.16 -6.37 10.91
C PHE A 35 1.15 -7.04 11.87
N ARG A 36 1.86 -6.27 12.69
CA ARG A 36 2.76 -6.82 13.72
C ARG A 36 1.99 -7.62 14.78
N GLU A 37 0.89 -7.06 15.28
CA GLU A 37 0.02 -7.76 16.24
C GLU A 37 -0.53 -9.05 15.65
N SER A 38 -0.96 -9.04 14.40
CA SER A 38 -1.47 -10.24 13.70
C SER A 38 -0.41 -11.33 13.54
N VAL A 39 0.82 -10.96 13.18
CA VAL A 39 1.94 -11.91 13.08
C VAL A 39 2.21 -12.59 14.41
N GLU A 40 2.21 -11.84 15.51
CA GLU A 40 2.41 -12.37 16.85
C GLU A 40 1.22 -13.23 17.31
N ALA A 41 -0.01 -12.78 17.09
CA ALA A 41 -1.22 -13.50 17.48
C ALA A 41 -1.38 -14.85 16.76
N ASN A 42 -0.91 -14.94 15.52
CA ASN A 42 -1.01 -16.14 14.69
C ASN A 42 0.26 -17.02 14.70
N ASN A 43 1.27 -16.69 15.53
CA ASN A 43 2.56 -17.38 15.57
C ASN A 43 3.21 -17.54 14.18
N LEU A 44 3.12 -16.50 13.34
CA LEU A 44 3.76 -16.52 12.03
C LEU A 44 5.27 -16.29 12.16
N ASP A 45 6.04 -16.85 11.23
CA ASP A 45 7.49 -16.69 11.22
C ASP A 45 7.89 -15.21 11.02
N ARG A 46 8.60 -14.65 11.99
CA ARG A 46 8.97 -13.23 12.00
C ARG A 46 9.96 -12.90 10.89
N THR A 47 10.82 -13.84 10.50
CA THR A 47 11.81 -13.67 9.43
C THR A 47 11.11 -13.59 8.08
N ASP A 48 10.11 -14.44 7.84
CA ASP A 48 9.33 -14.37 6.59
C ASP A 48 8.46 -13.10 6.54
N MET A 49 7.86 -12.71 7.67
CA MET A 49 6.92 -11.58 7.71
C MET A 49 7.60 -10.22 7.73
N PHE A 50 8.76 -10.09 8.37
CA PHE A 50 9.48 -8.82 8.56
C PHE A 50 10.91 -8.80 8.02
N GLY A 51 11.46 -9.92 7.56
CA GLY A 51 12.89 -10.05 7.25
C GLY A 51 13.77 -10.10 8.50
N GLU A 52 15.04 -10.50 8.32
CA GLU A 52 16.01 -10.64 9.42
C GLU A 52 16.19 -9.34 10.24
N ASN A 53 16.05 -8.18 9.58
CA ASN A 53 16.26 -6.87 10.19
C ASN A 53 14.95 -6.09 10.45
N GLY A 54 13.78 -6.72 10.30
CA GLY A 54 12.48 -6.09 10.54
C GLY A 54 11.99 -5.12 9.45
N ASN A 55 12.74 -4.98 8.34
CA ASN A 55 12.46 -4.10 7.20
C ASN A 55 12.32 -4.85 5.86
N GLY A 56 12.19 -6.17 5.89
CA GLY A 56 12.06 -7.07 4.75
C GLY A 56 10.74 -7.87 4.77
N GLY A 57 10.77 -9.04 4.15
CA GLY A 57 9.66 -9.99 4.17
C GLY A 57 8.37 -9.49 3.52
N VAL A 58 7.25 -10.04 3.97
CA VAL A 58 5.91 -9.70 3.50
C VAL A 58 5.58 -8.22 3.74
N LEU A 59 5.95 -7.67 4.90
CA LEU A 59 5.69 -6.26 5.22
C LEU A 59 6.33 -5.31 4.19
N ALA A 60 7.58 -5.56 3.81
CA ALA A 60 8.27 -4.75 2.80
C ALA A 60 7.61 -4.86 1.42
N CYS A 61 7.11 -6.04 1.05
CA CYS A 61 6.37 -6.24 -0.20
C CYS A 61 5.07 -5.42 -0.22
N LEU A 62 4.29 -5.47 0.86
CA LEU A 62 3.02 -4.74 0.98
C LEU A 62 3.22 -3.22 0.95
N LYS A 63 4.23 -2.70 1.66
CA LYS A 63 4.62 -1.28 1.60
C LYS A 63 5.08 -0.88 0.20
N ARG A 64 5.88 -1.72 -0.44
CA ARG A 64 6.34 -1.48 -1.82
C ARG A 64 5.16 -1.46 -2.78
N TRP A 65 4.20 -2.35 -2.62
CA TRP A 65 2.99 -2.35 -3.45
C TRP A 65 2.23 -1.03 -3.30
N ALA A 66 2.04 -0.56 -2.05
CA ALA A 66 1.43 0.74 -1.76
C ALA A 66 2.19 1.92 -2.40
N ARG A 67 3.53 1.88 -2.43
CA ARG A 67 4.36 2.95 -2.97
C ARG A 67 4.47 2.93 -4.51
N ASP A 68 4.67 1.76 -5.08
CA ASP A 68 4.98 1.58 -6.50
C ASP A 68 3.70 1.57 -7.37
N GLU A 69 2.52 1.73 -6.75
CA GLU A 69 1.21 1.84 -7.42
C GLU A 69 0.96 0.72 -8.45
N VAL A 70 1.46 -0.49 -8.19
CA VAL A 70 1.47 -1.62 -9.16
C VAL A 70 0.07 -1.96 -9.68
N TRP A 71 -0.99 -1.60 -8.94
CA TRP A 71 -2.39 -1.71 -9.37
C TRP A 71 -2.79 -0.81 -10.55
N ARG A 72 -2.03 0.25 -10.86
CA ARG A 72 -2.27 1.09 -12.05
C ARG A 72 -2.00 0.35 -13.36
N LEU A 73 -1.17 -0.69 -13.33
CA LEU A 73 -0.86 -1.53 -14.50
C LEU A 73 -1.96 -2.55 -14.81
N TRP A 74 -2.95 -2.71 -13.93
CA TRP A 74 -4.05 -3.69 -14.04
C TRP A 74 -5.37 -3.04 -14.52
N ARG A 75 -5.30 -1.85 -15.15
CA ARG A 75 -6.45 -1.12 -15.71
C ARG A 75 -6.50 -1.19 -17.22
#